data_AF-A0A0V0I9G3-F1
#
_entry.id   AF-A0A0V0I9G3-F1
#
_cell.length_a   1.000
_cell.length_b   1.000
_cell.length_c   1.000
_cell.angle_alpha   90.00
_cell.angle_beta   90.00
_cell.angle_gamma   90.00
#
_symmetry.space_group_name_H-M   'P 1'
#
loop_
_entity.id
_entity.type
_entity.pdbx_description
1 polymer ?
#
loop_
_entity_poly.entity_id
_entity_poly.type
_entity_poly.pdbx_seq_one_letter_code
_entity_poly.pdbx_strand_id
1 'polypeptide(L)'
;MSFTYSTIGLGLGIAQVAETRKIGGSLTGVSIGTVIEMQKVWRTFQALGAIAFAYSYSLILIEIQDTIKSPPSEAKTMKNATLISVSVTTVFYMLCGCFGYAAFGDHAPDNLLTGFGFYDPYWLLDIANIAIVVHLVGAYQVYCQPLFAFIEKTAAEWYPNSKFITKNISVPIPGYKSYNLNLFRLVWRTIFVIISTIISMLLPFFSDIVGILGAFGFWPLTVYYPVEMYIAQKKIPKWSRKWVGLQILSVTCLIISIAAAAGSFAGVVSDLKVYKPFKFT
;
A
#
# COMPACT_ATOMS: atom_id res chain seq x y z
N MET A 1 4.79 -5.20 3.47
CA MET A 1 5.62 -4.61 4.53
C MET A 1 6.90 -5.40 4.64
N SER A 2 8.04 -4.72 4.71
CA SER A 2 9.33 -5.39 4.94
C SER A 2 9.45 -5.77 6.41
N PHE A 3 9.48 -7.08 6.70
CA PHE A 3 9.49 -7.60 8.06
C PHE A 3 10.70 -7.08 8.85
N THR A 4 11.91 -7.19 8.28
CA THR A 4 13.14 -6.71 8.91
C THR A 4 13.10 -5.21 9.19
N TYR A 5 12.69 -4.40 8.20
CA TYR A 5 12.58 -2.94 8.36
C TYR A 5 11.67 -2.57 9.53
N SER A 6 10.46 -3.14 9.55
CA SER A 6 9.47 -2.83 10.57
C SER A 6 9.82 -3.40 11.95
N THR A 7 10.46 -4.58 12.02
CA THR A 7 10.91 -5.17 13.30
C THR A 7 12.03 -4.34 13.91
N ILE A 8 12.96 -3.82 13.08
CA ILE A 8 13.99 -2.89 13.54
C ILE A 8 13.33 -1.60 14.05
N GLY A 9 12.39 -1.02 13.30
CA GLY A 9 11.67 0.18 13.74
C GLY A 9 10.89 0.00 15.04
N LEU A 10 10.22 -1.15 15.21
CA LEU A 10 9.56 -1.51 16.45
C LEU A 10 10.57 -1.65 17.61
N GLY A 11 11.69 -2.34 17.37
CA GLY A 11 12.74 -2.51 18.37
C GLY A 11 13.32 -1.18 18.83
N LEU A 12 13.60 -0.27 17.90
CA LEU A 12 14.07 1.09 18.20
C LEU A 12 13.01 1.91 18.96
N GLY A 13 11.74 1.80 18.58
CA GLY A 13 10.63 2.42 19.33
C GLY A 13 10.54 1.94 20.78
N ILE A 14 10.65 0.62 21.00
CA ILE A 14 10.66 0.03 22.34
C ILE A 14 11.90 0.51 23.13
N ALA A 15 13.08 0.51 22.51
CA ALA A 15 14.32 0.95 23.14
C ALA A 15 14.23 2.42 23.57
N GLN A 16 13.72 3.30 22.70
CA GLN A 16 13.54 4.73 22.99
C GLN A 16 12.60 4.96 24.18
N VAL A 17 11.47 4.25 24.23
CA VAL A 17 10.52 4.33 25.35
C VAL A 17 11.16 3.81 26.64
N ALA A 18 11.92 2.72 26.56
CA ALA A 18 12.62 2.15 27.72
C ALA A 18 13.73 3.06 28.25
N GLU A 19 14.48 3.71 27.36
CA GLU A 19 15.56 4.64 27.69
C GLU A 19 15.03 5.93 28.33
N THR A 20 14.04 6.55 27.69
CA THR A 20 13.43 7.80 28.18
C THR A 20 12.55 7.59 29.41
N ARG A 21 12.06 6.36 29.62
CA ARG A 21 11.06 5.97 30.65
C ARG A 21 9.81 6.85 30.60
N LYS A 22 9.48 7.38 29.43
CA LYS A 22 8.33 8.25 29.20
C LYS A 22 7.55 7.74 27.99
N ILE A 23 6.22 7.88 28.07
CA ILE A 23 5.33 7.65 26.94
C ILE A 23 5.00 9.02 26.36
N GLY A 24 5.48 9.29 25.15
CA GLY A 24 5.20 10.50 24.40
C GLY A 24 3.78 10.54 23.86
N GLY A 25 3.32 11.75 23.56
CA GLY A 25 2.04 12.01 22.91
C GLY A 25 0.85 12.12 23.86
N SER A 26 -0.33 12.36 23.28
CA SER A 26 -1.61 12.42 23.98
C SER A 26 -2.66 11.47 23.37
N LEU A 27 -3.72 11.17 24.12
CA LEU A 27 -4.87 10.39 23.64
C LEU A 27 -5.59 11.05 22.45
N THR A 28 -5.50 12.38 22.33
CA THR A 28 -6.18 13.14 21.26
C THR A 28 -5.28 13.44 20.07
N GLY A 29 -4.10 12.84 20.02
CA GLY A 29 -3.08 13.17 19.02
C GLY A 29 -2.45 14.54 19.28
N VAL A 30 -1.94 15.15 18.20
CA VAL A 30 -1.31 16.47 18.23
C VAL A 30 -2.26 17.53 18.81
N SER A 31 -1.74 18.33 19.73
CA SER A 31 -2.47 19.43 20.37
C SER A 31 -2.89 20.54 19.39
N ILE A 32 -4.10 21.08 19.57
CA ILE A 32 -4.56 22.28 18.86
C ILE A 32 -3.74 23.46 19.40
N GLY A 33 -3.03 24.15 18.52
CA GLY A 33 -2.00 25.15 18.87
C GLY A 33 -0.64 24.83 18.25
N THR A 34 -0.28 23.54 18.17
CA THR A 34 0.85 23.07 17.34
C THR A 34 0.44 23.00 15.87
N VAL A 35 -0.80 22.60 15.61
CA VAL A 35 -1.45 22.64 14.29
C VAL A 35 -2.79 23.38 14.41
N ILE A 36 -3.25 23.95 13.31
CA ILE A 36 -4.61 24.50 13.24
C ILE A 36 -5.65 23.37 13.23
N GLU A 37 -6.85 23.65 13.72
CA GLU A 37 -7.94 22.65 13.84
C GLU A 37 -8.21 21.89 12.55
N MET A 38 -8.23 22.62 11.43
CA MET A 38 -8.48 22.05 10.11
C MET A 38 -7.41 21.04 9.70
N GLN A 39 -6.13 21.32 9.97
CA GLN A 39 -5.03 20.40 9.68
C GLN A 39 -5.12 19.14 10.54
N LYS A 40 -5.56 19.25 11.79
CA LYS A 40 -5.80 18.10 12.65
C LYS A 40 -6.89 17.18 12.08
N VAL A 41 -7.97 17.75 11.55
CA VAL A 41 -9.04 17.00 10.87
C VAL A 41 -8.50 16.32 9.60
N TRP A 42 -7.76 17.03 8.75
CA TRP A 42 -7.19 16.45 7.53
C TRP A 42 -6.24 15.30 7.79
N ARG A 43 -5.34 15.43 8.76
CA ARG A 43 -4.44 14.35 9.19
C ARG A 43 -5.20 13.14 9.71
N THR A 44 -6.29 13.35 10.46
CA THR A 44 -7.15 12.26 10.95
C THR A 44 -7.80 11.51 9.79
N PHE A 45 -8.34 12.23 8.81
CA PHE A 45 -8.95 11.63 7.64
C PHE A 45 -7.93 10.89 6.77
N GLN A 46 -6.77 11.49 6.52
CA GLN A 46 -5.67 10.85 5.82
C GLN A 46 -5.24 9.55 6.51
N ALA A 47 -5.16 9.54 7.84
CA ALA A 47 -4.83 8.34 8.61
C ALA A 47 -5.85 7.20 8.39
N LEU A 48 -7.15 7.52 8.25
CA LEU A 48 -8.16 6.51 7.87
C LEU A 48 -7.85 5.89 6.50
N GLY A 49 -7.41 6.70 5.54
CA GLY A 49 -6.96 6.24 4.22
C GLY A 49 -5.74 5.33 4.31
N ALA A 50 -4.75 5.72 5.12
CA ALA A 50 -3.55 4.91 5.34
C ALA A 50 -3.88 3.56 5.99
N ILE A 51 -4.78 3.53 6.97
CA ILE A 51 -5.27 2.28 7.57
C ILE A 51 -5.99 1.43 6.51
N ALA A 52 -6.87 2.03 5.71
CA ALA A 52 -7.60 1.33 4.67
C ALA A 52 -6.66 0.71 3.62
N PHE A 53 -5.63 1.45 3.20
CA PHE A 53 -4.58 0.95 2.32
C PHE A 53 -3.80 -0.21 2.95
N ALA A 54 -3.46 -0.11 4.24
CA ALA A 54 -2.66 -1.12 4.94
C ALA A 54 -3.31 -2.51 4.98
N TYR A 55 -4.63 -2.59 4.80
CA TYR A 55 -5.41 -3.84 4.71
C TYR A 55 -5.93 -4.16 3.29
N SER A 56 -5.47 -3.48 2.24
CA SER A 56 -5.94 -3.65 0.86
C SER A 56 -5.31 -4.85 0.12
N TYR A 57 -5.40 -6.05 0.69
CA TYR A 57 -4.90 -7.29 0.06
C TYR A 57 -5.87 -7.91 -0.96
N SER A 58 -7.11 -7.40 -1.03
CA SER A 58 -8.16 -7.84 -1.96
C SER A 58 -7.72 -7.80 -3.43
N LEU A 59 -6.82 -6.88 -3.77
CA LEU A 59 -6.25 -6.68 -5.11
C LEU A 59 -5.47 -7.88 -5.68
N ILE A 60 -4.93 -8.73 -4.81
CA ILE A 60 -4.12 -9.90 -5.20
C ILE A 60 -4.71 -11.20 -4.66
N LEU A 61 -5.86 -11.11 -3.98
CA LEU A 61 -6.44 -12.23 -3.24
C LEU A 61 -6.84 -13.37 -4.20
N ILE A 62 -7.36 -13.02 -5.37
CA ILE A 62 -7.85 -13.97 -6.37
C ILE A 62 -6.66 -14.66 -7.04
N GLU A 63 -5.61 -13.92 -7.36
CA GLU A 63 -4.37 -14.44 -7.94
C GLU A 63 -3.67 -15.39 -6.97
N ILE A 64 -3.66 -15.07 -5.66
CA ILE A 64 -3.16 -15.99 -4.64
C ILE A 64 -4.03 -17.25 -4.59
N GLN A 65 -5.37 -17.09 -4.59
CA GLN A 65 -6.31 -18.21 -4.58
C GLN A 65 -6.10 -19.18 -5.74
N ASP A 66 -5.92 -18.66 -6.95
CA ASP A 66 -5.72 -19.44 -8.17
C ASP A 66 -4.43 -20.28 -8.15
N THR A 67 -3.44 -19.90 -7.32
CA THR A 67 -2.19 -20.65 -7.18
C THR A 67 -2.23 -21.75 -6.11
N ILE A 68 -3.27 -21.80 -5.28
CA ILE A 68 -3.32 -22.73 -4.15
C ILE A 68 -3.74 -24.12 -4.62
N LYS A 69 -2.88 -25.10 -4.31
CA LYS A 69 -3.14 -26.49 -4.65
C LYS A 69 -4.30 -27.06 -3.83
N SER A 70 -5.25 -27.67 -4.51
CA SER A 70 -6.30 -28.51 -3.92
C SER A 70 -5.89 -30.00 -3.96
N PRO A 71 -6.22 -30.84 -2.95
CA PRO A 71 -6.97 -30.58 -1.71
C PRO A 71 -6.11 -30.08 -0.51
N PRO A 72 -6.71 -29.42 0.52
CA PRO A 72 -8.14 -29.07 0.67
C PRO A 72 -8.56 -27.89 -0.20
N SER A 73 -9.86 -27.55 -0.23
CA SER A 73 -10.35 -26.47 -1.10
C SER A 73 -9.64 -25.13 -0.83
N GLU A 74 -9.33 -24.40 -1.90
CA GLU A 74 -8.67 -23.09 -1.86
C GLU A 74 -9.33 -22.14 -0.86
N ALA A 75 -10.68 -22.09 -0.84
CA ALA A 75 -11.43 -21.26 0.09
C ALA A 75 -11.18 -21.61 1.57
N LYS A 76 -11.02 -22.89 1.90
CA LYS A 76 -10.74 -23.33 3.29
C LYS A 76 -9.31 -22.95 3.68
N THR A 77 -8.34 -23.21 2.80
CA THR A 77 -6.95 -22.84 3.00
C THR A 77 -6.81 -21.33 3.16
N MET A 78 -7.46 -20.55 2.28
CA MET A 78 -7.41 -19.10 2.32
C MET A 78 -8.12 -18.50 3.51
N LYS A 79 -9.26 -19.05 3.95
CA LYS A 79 -9.90 -18.55 5.18
C LYS A 79 -8.97 -18.65 6.39
N ASN A 80 -8.25 -19.76 6.53
CA ASN A 80 -7.28 -19.94 7.61
C ASN A 80 -6.06 -19.03 7.43
N ALA A 81 -5.50 -18.97 6.22
CA ALA A 81 -4.35 -18.13 5.90
C ALA A 81 -4.67 -16.64 6.14
N THR A 82 -5.82 -16.16 5.68
CA THR A 82 -6.30 -14.79 5.88
C THR A 82 -6.55 -14.48 7.34
N LEU A 83 -7.14 -15.41 8.11
CA LEU A 83 -7.34 -15.19 9.55
C LEU A 83 -5.99 -14.96 10.25
N ILE A 84 -5.03 -15.85 10.03
CA ILE A 84 -3.69 -15.75 10.63
C ILE A 84 -2.98 -14.48 10.16
N SER A 85 -2.96 -14.22 8.84
CA SER A 85 -2.22 -13.11 8.27
C SER A 85 -2.77 -11.76 8.72
N VAL A 86 -4.10 -11.58 8.72
CA VAL A 86 -4.74 -10.34 9.20
C VAL A 86 -4.47 -10.16 10.69
N SER A 87 -4.65 -11.20 11.52
CA SER A 87 -4.38 -11.10 12.96
C SER A 87 -2.94 -10.71 13.27
N VAL A 88 -1.96 -11.39 12.65
CA VAL A 88 -0.53 -11.08 12.83
C VAL A 88 -0.23 -9.66 12.36
N THR A 89 -0.74 -9.27 11.19
CA THR A 89 -0.53 -7.93 10.63
C THR A 89 -1.09 -6.85 11.54
N THR A 90 -2.30 -7.04 12.08
CA THR A 90 -2.93 -6.10 13.00
C THR A 90 -2.13 -5.93 14.28
N VAL A 91 -1.71 -7.03 14.92
CA VAL A 91 -0.87 -6.96 16.12
C VAL A 91 0.42 -6.19 15.82
N PHE A 92 1.06 -6.51 14.70
CA PHE A 92 2.33 -5.89 14.34
C PHE A 92 2.20 -4.40 13.98
N TYR A 93 1.15 -4.00 13.26
CA TYR A 93 0.86 -2.59 12.97
C TYR A 93 0.52 -1.81 14.23
N MET A 94 -0.27 -2.38 15.13
CA MET A 94 -0.57 -1.76 16.42
C MET A 94 0.71 -1.59 17.25
N LEU A 95 1.58 -2.60 17.29
CA LEU A 95 2.87 -2.48 17.99
C LEU A 95 3.73 -1.35 17.40
N CYS A 96 3.91 -1.32 16.08
CA CYS A 96 4.71 -0.28 15.41
C CYS A 96 4.10 1.12 15.63
N GLY A 97 2.79 1.26 15.48
CA GLY A 97 2.08 2.53 15.67
C GLY A 97 2.12 3.01 17.13
N CYS A 98 1.84 2.12 18.09
CA CYS A 98 1.83 2.46 19.50
C CYS A 98 3.23 2.79 20.03
N PHE A 99 4.25 1.96 19.76
CA PHE A 99 5.61 2.23 20.23
C PHE A 99 6.28 3.37 19.46
N GLY A 100 5.98 3.53 18.17
CA GLY A 100 6.43 4.70 17.42
C GLY A 100 5.85 6.00 17.96
N TYR A 101 4.55 6.04 18.22
CA TYR A 101 3.91 7.21 18.83
C TYR A 101 4.36 7.43 20.28
N ALA A 102 4.54 6.37 21.07
CA ALA A 102 5.08 6.49 22.42
C ALA A 102 6.53 6.99 22.45
N ALA A 103 7.34 6.68 21.42
CA ALA A 103 8.72 7.15 21.31
C ALA A 103 8.82 8.64 20.94
N PHE A 104 7.96 9.12 20.03
CA PHE A 104 8.09 10.46 19.44
C PHE A 104 6.96 11.44 19.76
N GLY A 105 5.83 10.95 20.27
CA GLY A 105 4.64 11.75 20.59
C GLY A 105 4.12 12.57 19.41
N ASP A 106 3.85 13.84 19.65
CA ASP A 106 3.36 14.80 18.65
C ASP A 106 4.35 15.05 17.49
N HIS A 107 5.59 14.56 17.60
CA HIS A 107 6.64 14.67 16.59
C HIS A 107 6.91 13.35 15.87
N ALA A 108 5.99 12.37 15.97
CA ALA A 108 6.10 11.11 15.24
C ALA A 108 6.21 11.38 13.73
N PRO A 109 7.26 10.87 13.08
CA PRO A 109 7.44 11.04 11.63
C PRO A 109 6.47 10.14 10.86
N ASP A 110 6.16 10.54 9.62
CA ASP A 110 5.38 9.71 8.68
C ASP A 110 6.03 8.33 8.44
N ASN A 111 7.36 8.33 8.35
CA ASN A 111 8.15 7.10 8.28
C ASN A 111 8.91 6.89 9.59
N LEU A 112 8.56 5.84 10.33
CA LEU A 112 9.09 5.58 11.67
C LEU A 112 10.62 5.65 11.75
N LEU A 113 11.35 5.10 10.77
CA LEU A 113 12.81 5.07 10.82
C LEU A 113 13.49 6.41 10.51
N THR A 114 12.79 7.38 9.90
CA THR A 114 13.40 8.71 9.70
C THR A 114 13.57 9.46 11.01
N GLY A 115 12.71 9.17 12.01
CA GLY A 115 12.85 9.70 13.37
C GLY A 115 14.07 9.15 14.11
N PHE A 116 14.64 8.05 13.64
CA PHE A 116 15.83 7.41 14.20
C PHE A 116 17.11 7.70 13.38
N GLY A 117 17.08 8.65 12.43
CA GLY A 117 18.19 8.90 11.50
C GLY A 117 19.57 9.18 12.12
N PHE A 118 19.61 9.54 13.42
CA PHE A 118 20.83 9.74 14.21
C PHE A 118 21.00 8.74 15.35
N TYR A 119 20.27 7.61 15.32
CA TYR A 119 20.29 6.62 16.39
C TYR A 119 21.51 5.71 16.25
N ASP A 120 22.32 5.66 17.32
CA ASP A 120 23.43 4.72 17.39
C ASP A 120 22.91 3.30 17.70
N PRO A 121 23.27 2.27 16.91
CA PRO A 121 24.26 2.31 15.84
C PRO A 121 23.67 2.44 14.42
N TYR A 122 24.27 3.32 13.60
CA TYR A 122 23.86 3.63 12.22
C TYR A 122 23.73 2.40 11.28
N TRP A 123 24.55 1.37 11.48
CA TRP A 123 24.51 0.16 10.64
C TRP A 123 23.16 -0.56 10.70
N LEU A 124 22.43 -0.42 11.81
CA LEU A 124 21.13 -1.06 11.97
C LEU A 124 20.08 -0.39 11.07
N LEU A 125 20.15 0.94 10.92
CA LEU A 125 19.32 1.68 9.97
C LEU A 125 19.67 1.32 8.52
N ASP A 126 20.95 1.15 8.21
CA ASP A 126 21.38 0.74 6.87
C ASP A 126 20.82 -0.64 6.49
N ILE A 127 20.87 -1.61 7.42
CA ILE A 127 20.26 -2.93 7.21
C ILE A 127 18.76 -2.82 6.98
N ALA A 128 18.07 -2.00 7.77
CA ALA A 128 16.64 -1.77 7.58
C ALA A 128 16.36 -1.20 6.18
N ASN A 129 17.09 -0.15 5.78
CA ASN A 129 16.96 0.48 4.47
C ASN A 129 17.25 -0.49 3.31
N ILE A 130 18.28 -1.35 3.42
CA ILE A 130 18.53 -2.42 2.45
C ILE A 130 17.34 -3.39 2.40
N ALA A 131 16.80 -3.79 3.54
CA ALA A 131 15.70 -4.73 3.61
C ALA A 131 14.40 -4.18 2.99
N ILE A 132 14.12 -2.88 3.12
CA ILE A 132 12.96 -2.27 2.44
C ILE A 132 13.19 -2.14 0.93
N VAL A 133 14.41 -1.85 0.48
CA VAL A 133 14.75 -1.86 -0.96
C VAL A 133 14.54 -3.25 -1.57
N VAL A 134 15.07 -4.30 -0.95
CA VAL A 134 14.89 -5.69 -1.42
C VAL A 134 13.40 -6.06 -1.47
N HIS A 135 12.64 -5.71 -0.43
CA HIS A 135 11.20 -5.94 -0.39
C HIS A 135 10.46 -5.21 -1.52
N LEU A 136 10.73 -3.92 -1.71
CA LEU A 136 10.04 -3.08 -2.70
C LEU A 136 10.37 -3.49 -4.14
N VAL A 137 11.62 -3.91 -4.42
CA VAL A 137 11.98 -4.46 -5.73
C VAL A 137 11.15 -5.70 -6.04
N GLY A 138 11.05 -6.63 -5.09
CA GLY A 138 10.21 -7.82 -5.26
C GLY A 138 8.74 -7.49 -5.44
N ALA A 139 8.20 -6.60 -4.60
CA ALA A 139 6.80 -6.16 -4.69
C ALA A 139 6.52 -5.50 -6.04
N TYR A 140 7.37 -4.57 -6.49
CA TYR A 140 7.23 -3.90 -7.79
C TYR A 140 7.13 -4.90 -8.93
N GLN A 141 7.98 -5.92 -8.95
CA GLN A 141 7.94 -6.95 -9.99
C GLN A 141 6.60 -7.69 -10.00
N VAL A 142 6.11 -8.13 -8.83
CA VAL A 142 4.84 -8.87 -8.72
C VAL A 142 3.65 -7.99 -9.12
N TYR A 143 3.55 -6.77 -8.62
CA TYR A 143 2.43 -5.87 -8.90
C TYR A 143 2.40 -5.38 -10.36
N CYS A 144 3.55 -5.26 -11.02
CA CYS A 144 3.57 -4.84 -12.42
C CYS A 144 3.20 -5.97 -13.40
N GLN A 145 3.34 -7.25 -13.03
CA GLN A 145 3.07 -8.36 -13.97
C GLN A 145 1.62 -8.37 -14.48
N PRO A 146 0.56 -8.27 -13.65
CA PRO A 146 -0.81 -8.29 -14.15
C PRO A 146 -1.10 -7.13 -15.11
N LEU A 147 -0.57 -5.93 -14.80
CA LEU A 147 -0.71 -4.75 -15.65
C LEU A 147 -0.01 -4.95 -17.00
N PHE A 148 1.23 -5.44 -16.99
CA PHE A 148 1.97 -5.72 -18.22
C PHE A 148 1.27 -6.80 -19.05
N ALA A 149 0.83 -7.89 -18.41
CA ALA A 149 0.11 -8.96 -19.09
C ALA A 149 -1.19 -8.46 -19.74
N PHE A 150 -1.96 -7.62 -19.03
CA PHE A 150 -3.18 -7.02 -19.56
C PHE A 150 -2.90 -6.16 -20.81
N ILE A 151 -2.00 -5.19 -20.70
CA ILE A 151 -1.68 -4.26 -21.80
C ILE A 151 -1.08 -5.00 -23.00
N GLU A 152 -0.15 -5.92 -22.77
CA GLU A 152 0.49 -6.70 -23.83
C GLU A 152 -0.50 -7.60 -24.56
N LYS A 153 -1.41 -8.26 -23.82
CA LYS A 153 -2.46 -9.09 -24.42
C LYS A 153 -3.44 -8.24 -25.23
N THR A 154 -3.93 -7.14 -24.66
CA THR A 154 -4.86 -6.24 -25.37
C THR A 154 -4.23 -5.64 -26.62
N ALA A 155 -2.97 -5.22 -26.55
CA ALA A 155 -2.25 -4.70 -27.73
C ALA A 155 -2.09 -5.76 -28.82
N ALA A 156 -1.81 -7.02 -28.44
CA ALA A 156 -1.70 -8.13 -29.39
C ALA A 156 -3.05 -8.47 -30.05
N GLU A 157 -4.16 -8.38 -29.31
CA GLU A 157 -5.52 -8.60 -29.83
C GLU A 157 -5.97 -7.49 -30.78
N TRP A 158 -5.64 -6.22 -30.47
CA TRP A 158 -6.04 -5.08 -31.29
C TRP A 158 -5.20 -4.92 -32.56
N TYR A 159 -3.92 -5.30 -32.51
CA TYR A 159 -2.98 -5.13 -33.63
C TYR A 159 -2.28 -6.45 -33.99
N PRO A 160 -3.01 -7.50 -34.39
CA PRO A 160 -2.44 -8.82 -34.64
C PRO A 160 -1.42 -8.84 -35.78
N ASN A 161 -1.59 -7.95 -36.76
CA ASN A 161 -0.73 -7.85 -37.94
C ASN A 161 0.56 -7.04 -37.69
N SER A 162 0.70 -6.38 -36.53
CA SER A 162 1.87 -5.56 -36.22
C SER A 162 3.05 -6.43 -35.81
N LYS A 163 4.06 -6.51 -36.68
CA LYS A 163 5.33 -7.20 -36.38
C LYS A 163 6.06 -6.61 -35.17
N PHE A 164 5.80 -5.37 -34.79
CA PHE A 164 6.40 -4.78 -33.58
C PHE A 164 5.81 -5.38 -32.29
N ILE A 165 4.52 -5.72 -32.32
CA ILE A 165 3.76 -6.19 -31.16
C ILE A 165 3.80 -7.72 -31.05
N THR A 166 3.67 -8.44 -32.17
CA THR A 166 3.49 -9.90 -32.14
C THR A 166 4.78 -10.68 -32.40
N LYS A 167 5.82 -10.07 -32.99
CA LYS A 167 7.07 -10.77 -33.30
C LYS A 167 7.92 -10.96 -32.05
N ASN A 168 8.26 -12.21 -31.77
CA ASN A 168 9.31 -12.56 -30.82
C ASN A 168 10.63 -12.79 -31.57
N ILE A 169 11.68 -12.12 -31.12
CA ILE A 169 13.05 -12.22 -31.63
C ILE A 169 13.82 -13.08 -30.63
N SER A 170 14.23 -14.27 -31.03
CA SER A 170 15.07 -15.14 -30.19
C SER A 170 16.51 -14.63 -30.22
N VAL A 171 16.97 -14.05 -29.12
CA VAL A 171 18.35 -13.63 -28.95
C VAL A 171 19.11 -14.75 -28.22
N PRO A 172 20.14 -15.34 -28.86
CA PRO A 172 20.96 -16.36 -28.22
C PRO A 172 21.81 -15.71 -27.13
N ILE A 173 21.70 -16.20 -25.90
CA ILE A 173 22.55 -15.78 -24.78
C ILE A 173 23.59 -16.88 -24.57
N PRO A 174 24.91 -16.58 -24.63
CA PRO A 174 25.94 -17.57 -24.36
C PRO A 174 25.75 -18.22 -22.97
N GLY A 175 25.58 -19.54 -22.93
CA GLY A 175 25.42 -20.31 -21.68
C GLY A 175 24.00 -20.45 -21.12
N TYR A 176 22.98 -19.84 -21.75
CA TYR A 176 21.58 -19.90 -21.30
C TYR A 176 20.61 -20.21 -22.45
N LYS A 177 19.34 -20.51 -22.12
CA LYS A 177 18.29 -20.65 -23.13
C LYS A 177 18.09 -19.33 -23.89
N SER A 178 17.82 -19.42 -25.19
CA SER A 178 17.53 -18.25 -26.04
C SER A 178 16.43 -17.39 -25.43
N TYR A 179 16.68 -16.08 -25.34
CA TYR A 179 15.75 -15.13 -24.75
C TYR A 179 14.83 -14.56 -25.83
N ASN A 180 13.51 -14.69 -25.62
CA ASN A 180 12.51 -14.20 -26.56
C ASN A 180 12.20 -12.72 -26.31
N LEU A 181 12.92 -11.85 -27.02
CA LEU A 181 12.71 -10.40 -27.00
C LEU A 181 11.50 -10.02 -27.84
N ASN A 182 10.66 -9.14 -27.29
CA ASN A 182 9.58 -8.51 -28.03
C ASN A 182 9.79 -7.00 -27.92
N LEU A 183 9.83 -6.31 -29.07
CA LEU A 183 10.18 -4.89 -29.11
C LEU A 183 9.12 -4.03 -28.43
N PHE A 184 7.83 -4.35 -28.58
CA PHE A 184 6.75 -3.67 -27.86
C PHE A 184 6.91 -3.80 -26.35
N ARG A 185 7.13 -5.03 -25.84
CA ARG A 185 7.34 -5.26 -24.40
C ARG A 185 8.51 -4.46 -23.84
N LEU A 186 9.62 -4.40 -24.59
CA LEU A 186 10.79 -3.63 -24.18
C LEU A 186 10.46 -2.14 -24.07
N VAL A 187 9.95 -1.55 -25.16
CA VAL A 187 9.67 -0.11 -25.22
C VAL A 187 8.62 0.31 -24.20
N TRP A 188 7.48 -0.39 -24.15
CA TRP A 188 6.39 -0.03 -23.24
C TRP A 188 6.80 -0.16 -21.77
N ARG A 189 7.46 -1.26 -21.37
CA ARG A 189 7.89 -1.45 -19.98
C ARG A 189 8.94 -0.40 -19.57
N THR A 190 9.86 -0.04 -20.46
CA THR A 190 10.83 1.04 -20.21
C THR A 190 10.12 2.38 -20.02
N ILE A 191 9.18 2.72 -20.91
CA ILE A 191 8.38 3.96 -20.79
C ILE A 191 7.61 3.98 -19.45
N PHE A 192 6.99 2.85 -19.09
CA PHE A 192 6.26 2.72 -17.83
C PHE A 192 7.15 3.01 -16.62
N VAL A 193 8.35 2.40 -16.57
CA VAL A 193 9.32 2.62 -15.48
C VAL A 193 9.78 4.08 -15.43
N ILE A 194 10.08 4.70 -16.58
CA ILE A 194 10.49 6.10 -16.65
C ILE A 194 9.37 7.00 -16.10
N ILE A 195 8.14 6.82 -16.57
CA ILE A 195 6.99 7.61 -16.12
C ILE A 195 6.75 7.41 -14.63
N SER A 196 6.74 6.18 -14.12
CA SER A 196 6.54 5.93 -12.68
C SER A 196 7.62 6.59 -11.85
N THR A 197 8.87 6.57 -12.31
CA THR A 197 10.00 7.22 -11.62
C THR A 197 9.84 8.73 -11.58
N ILE A 198 9.46 9.35 -12.70
CA ILE A 198 9.19 10.80 -12.76
C ILE A 198 8.05 11.18 -11.81
N ILE A 199 6.96 10.42 -11.81
CA ILE A 199 5.82 10.66 -10.90
C ILE A 199 6.28 10.58 -9.44
N SER A 200 7.07 9.56 -9.06
CA SER A 200 7.61 9.42 -7.71
C SER A 200 8.52 10.59 -7.30
N MET A 201 9.29 11.16 -8.24
CA MET A 201 10.11 12.35 -7.97
C MET A 201 9.28 13.63 -7.83
N LEU A 202 8.17 13.73 -8.55
CA LEU A 202 7.28 14.89 -8.51
C LEU A 202 6.38 14.92 -7.27
N LEU A 203 6.01 13.74 -6.74
CA LEU A 203 5.06 13.59 -5.63
C LEU A 203 5.64 12.70 -4.52
N PRO A 204 6.68 13.14 -3.78
CA PRO A 204 7.31 12.33 -2.73
C PRO A 204 6.51 12.31 -1.40
N PHE A 205 5.20 12.51 -1.43
CA PHE A 205 4.33 12.60 -0.25
C PHE A 205 3.73 11.22 0.09
N PHE A 206 4.55 10.33 0.65
CA PHE A 206 4.17 8.93 0.82
C PHE A 206 2.82 8.74 1.55
N SER A 207 2.64 9.40 2.70
CA SER A 207 1.43 9.27 3.51
C SER A 207 0.17 9.76 2.78
N ASP A 208 0.28 10.85 2.01
CA ASP A 208 -0.84 11.39 1.24
C ASP A 208 -1.22 10.47 0.08
N ILE A 209 -0.22 10.02 -0.69
CA ILE A 209 -0.45 9.13 -1.83
C ILE A 209 -1.03 7.80 -1.36
N VAL A 210 -0.52 7.24 -0.27
CA VAL A 210 -1.08 6.03 0.36
C VAL A 210 -2.52 6.27 0.84
N GLY A 211 -2.80 7.43 1.43
CA GLY A 211 -4.16 7.80 1.84
C GLY A 211 -5.13 7.88 0.67
N ILE A 212 -4.71 8.46 -0.47
CA ILE A 212 -5.46 8.51 -1.73
C ILE A 212 -5.71 7.10 -2.26
N LEU A 213 -4.66 6.28 -2.40
CA LEU A 213 -4.78 4.91 -2.89
C LEU A 213 -5.70 4.06 -2.00
N GLY A 214 -5.60 4.23 -0.68
CA GLY A 214 -6.49 3.60 0.29
C GLY A 214 -7.94 4.03 0.08
N ALA A 215 -8.20 5.33 -0.05
CA ALA A 215 -9.55 5.84 -0.28
C ALA A 215 -10.19 5.31 -1.57
N PHE A 216 -9.43 5.29 -2.67
CA PHE A 216 -9.94 4.81 -3.96
C PHE A 216 -10.04 3.28 -4.05
N GLY A 217 -9.13 2.54 -3.42
CA GLY A 217 -9.13 1.08 -3.47
C GLY A 217 -10.10 0.44 -2.49
N PHE A 218 -10.22 1.00 -1.28
CA PHE A 218 -10.90 0.35 -0.16
C PHE A 218 -12.40 0.15 -0.40
N TRP A 219 -13.16 1.23 -0.61
CA TRP A 219 -14.61 1.09 -0.77
C TRP A 219 -15.00 0.23 -1.97
N PRO A 220 -14.59 0.52 -3.22
CA PRO A 220 -15.08 -0.25 -4.36
C PRO A 220 -14.62 -1.72 -4.29
N LEU A 221 -13.32 -1.95 -4.09
CA LEU A 221 -12.73 -3.29 -4.27
C LEU A 221 -12.78 -4.16 -3.02
N THR A 222 -12.71 -3.57 -1.82
CA THR A 222 -12.69 -4.34 -0.56
C THR A 222 -14.06 -4.43 0.09
N VAL A 223 -14.96 -3.47 -0.16
CA VAL A 223 -16.27 -3.43 0.51
C VAL A 223 -17.41 -3.63 -0.48
N TYR A 224 -17.63 -2.69 -1.41
CA TYR A 224 -18.79 -2.64 -2.28
C TYR A 224 -18.92 -3.89 -3.17
N TYR A 225 -17.90 -4.19 -3.99
CA TYR A 225 -17.97 -5.35 -4.88
C TYR A 225 -18.15 -6.67 -4.10
N PRO A 226 -17.35 -6.99 -3.07
CA PRO A 226 -17.56 -8.20 -2.29
C PRO A 226 -18.94 -8.29 -1.62
N VAL A 227 -19.46 -7.17 -1.09
CA VAL A 227 -20.78 -7.13 -0.45
C VAL A 227 -21.89 -7.39 -1.48
N GLU A 228 -21.86 -6.72 -2.63
CA GLU A 228 -22.85 -6.93 -3.69
C GLU A 228 -22.77 -8.34 -4.28
N MET A 229 -21.55 -8.85 -4.50
CA MET A 229 -21.34 -10.25 -4.92
C MET A 229 -21.92 -11.22 -3.90
N TYR A 230 -21.73 -10.98 -2.60
CA TYR A 230 -22.28 -11.82 -1.55
C TYR A 230 -23.82 -11.78 -1.50
N ILE A 231 -24.43 -10.60 -1.64
CA ILE A 231 -25.89 -10.43 -1.70
C ILE A 231 -26.46 -11.19 -2.91
N ALA A 232 -25.84 -11.05 -4.08
CA ALA A 232 -26.25 -11.72 -5.31
C ALA A 232 -26.12 -13.25 -5.21
N GLN A 233 -24.96 -13.74 -4.76
CA GLN A 233 -24.68 -15.18 -4.65
C GLN A 233 -25.56 -15.87 -3.59
N LYS A 234 -25.81 -15.21 -2.46
CA LYS A 234 -26.69 -15.75 -1.39
C LYS A 234 -28.17 -15.41 -1.57
N LYS A 235 -28.54 -14.71 -2.66
CA LYS A 235 -29.92 -14.28 -2.96
C LYS A 235 -30.59 -13.63 -1.75
N ILE A 236 -29.88 -12.73 -1.07
CA ILE A 236 -30.38 -12.11 0.16
C ILE A 236 -31.57 -11.20 -0.19
N PRO A 237 -32.75 -11.37 0.42
CA PRO A 237 -33.90 -10.54 0.11
C PRO A 237 -33.64 -9.09 0.49
N LYS A 238 -33.98 -8.17 -0.43
CA LYS A 238 -33.92 -6.72 -0.21
C LYS A 238 -34.74 -6.37 1.04
N TRP A 239 -34.26 -5.39 1.81
CA TRP A 239 -34.86 -4.94 3.07
C TRP A 239 -34.87 -5.94 4.24
N SER A 240 -34.31 -7.14 4.07
CA SER A 240 -34.04 -7.99 5.23
C SER A 240 -33.01 -7.35 6.16
N ARG A 241 -33.03 -7.71 7.45
CA ARG A 241 -32.06 -7.20 8.45
C ARG A 241 -30.60 -7.39 8.01
N LYS A 242 -30.30 -8.53 7.36
CA LYS A 242 -28.96 -8.82 6.82
C LYS A 242 -28.61 -7.90 5.65
N TRP A 243 -29.55 -7.69 4.72
CA TRP A 243 -29.33 -6.78 3.59
C TRP A 243 -29.12 -5.34 4.07
N VAL A 244 -29.96 -4.85 4.97
CA VAL A 244 -29.83 -3.50 5.55
C VAL A 244 -28.48 -3.35 6.27
N GLY A 245 -28.06 -4.33 7.08
CA GLY A 245 -26.76 -4.30 7.75
C GLY A 245 -25.57 -4.24 6.78
N LEU A 246 -25.61 -5.01 5.69
CA LEU A 246 -24.57 -4.98 4.65
C LEU A 246 -24.53 -3.65 3.89
N GLN A 247 -25.70 -3.04 3.62
CA GLN A 247 -25.77 -1.73 2.98
C GLN A 247 -25.28 -0.62 3.90
N ILE A 248 -25.64 -0.65 5.19
CA ILE A 248 -25.12 0.30 6.19
C ILE A 248 -23.59 0.21 6.24
N LEU A 249 -23.02 -1.00 6.33
CA LEU A 249 -21.58 -1.21 6.30
C LEU A 249 -20.94 -0.57 5.06
N SER A 250 -21.50 -0.84 3.87
CA SER A 250 -20.99 -0.30 2.60
C SER A 250 -21.04 1.23 2.58
N VAL A 251 -22.16 1.84 2.99
CA VAL A 251 -22.32 3.31 3.03
C VAL A 251 -21.39 3.94 4.06
N THR A 252 -21.21 3.34 5.24
CA THR A 252 -20.25 3.85 6.24
C THR A 252 -18.82 3.81 5.69
N CYS A 253 -18.41 2.72 5.05
CA CYS A 253 -17.10 2.62 4.41
C CYS A 253 -16.93 3.60 3.24
N LEU A 254 -18.01 3.91 2.50
CA LEU A 254 -18.00 4.96 1.47
C LEU A 254 -17.71 6.33 2.07
N ILE A 255 -18.41 6.69 3.15
CA ILE A 255 -18.21 7.96 3.85
C ILE A 255 -16.77 8.08 4.37
N ILE A 256 -16.24 7.00 4.97
CA ILE A 256 -14.84 6.94 5.43
C ILE A 256 -13.87 7.15 4.25
N SER A 257 -14.15 6.53 3.11
CA SER A 257 -13.30 6.66 1.92
C SER A 257 -13.34 8.08 1.33
N ILE A 258 -14.50 8.73 1.31
CA ILE A 258 -14.64 10.12 0.88
C ILE A 258 -13.87 11.05 1.82
N ALA A 259 -14.02 10.87 3.13
CA ALA A 259 -13.27 11.64 4.13
C ALA A 259 -11.76 11.44 3.94
N ALA A 260 -11.31 10.19 3.81
CA ALA A 260 -9.91 9.85 3.58
C ALA A 260 -9.34 10.49 2.30
N ALA A 261 -10.10 10.48 1.20
CA ALA A 261 -9.73 11.17 -0.02
C ALA A 261 -9.57 12.67 0.23
N ALA A 262 -10.55 13.32 0.86
CA ALA A 262 -10.50 14.75 1.15
C ALA A 262 -9.28 15.14 2.01
N GLY A 263 -9.01 14.40 3.08
CA GLY A 263 -7.85 14.62 3.94
C GLY A 263 -6.53 14.46 3.19
N SER A 264 -6.41 13.40 2.39
CA SER A 264 -5.17 13.11 1.65
C SER A 264 -4.92 14.11 0.51
N PHE A 265 -5.96 14.53 -0.22
CA PHE A 265 -5.83 15.60 -1.22
C PHE A 265 -5.47 16.95 -0.58
N ALA A 266 -6.05 17.27 0.58
CA ALA A 266 -5.68 18.47 1.33
C ALA A 266 -4.20 18.43 1.77
N GLY A 267 -3.71 17.25 2.17
CA GLY A 267 -2.29 16.99 2.41
C GLY A 267 -1.41 17.28 1.20
N VAL A 268 -1.70 16.64 0.05
CA VAL A 268 -0.93 16.85 -1.20
C VAL A 268 -0.89 18.33 -1.59
N VAL A 269 -2.03 19.03 -1.53
CA VAL A 269 -2.11 20.45 -1.88
C VAL A 269 -1.32 21.32 -0.90
N SER A 270 -1.30 20.97 0.37
CA SER A 270 -0.49 21.66 1.37
C SER A 270 1.00 21.47 1.10
N ASP A 271 1.41 20.24 0.82
CA ASP A 271 2.82 19.90 0.65
C ASP A 271 3.39 20.43 -0.68
N LEU A 272 2.59 20.40 -1.76
CA LEU A 272 2.95 20.98 -3.06
C LEU A 272 3.20 22.49 -3.01
N LYS A 273 2.62 23.24 -2.05
CA LYS A 273 2.91 24.68 -1.90
C LYS A 273 4.33 24.95 -1.44
N VAL A 274 4.92 24.01 -0.70
CA VAL A 274 6.26 24.13 -0.12
C VAL A 274 7.29 23.41 -0.98
N TYR A 275 6.90 22.30 -1.60
CA TYR A 275 7.79 21.46 -2.40
C TYR A 275 8.22 22.14 -3.70
N LYS A 276 9.54 22.18 -3.93
CA LYS A 276 10.15 22.69 -5.16
C LYS A 276 10.83 21.52 -5.88
N PRO A 277 10.15 20.87 -6.84
CA PRO A 277 10.71 19.70 -7.51
C PRO A 277 12.04 20.04 -8.19
N PHE A 278 12.99 19.11 -8.09
CA PHE A 278 14.32 19.18 -8.71
C PHE A 278 15.22 20.35 -8.26
N LYS A 279 14.93 20.99 -7.13
CA LYS A 279 15.88 21.89 -6.47
C LYS A 279 16.76 21.12 -5.51
N PHE A 280 18.03 20.95 -5.88
CA PHE A 280 19.09 20.50 -5.01
C PHE A 280 19.83 21.76 -4.52
N THR A 281 19.49 22.23 -3.32
CA THR A 281 20.21 23.29 -2.61
C THR A 281 20.54 22.80 -1.22
#